data_AF-A0A2G4DUZ1-F1
#
_entry.id   AF-A0A2G4DUZ1-F1
#
_cell.length_a   1.000
_cell.length_b   1.000
_cell.length_c   1.000
_cell.angle_alpha   90.00
_cell.angle_beta   90.00
_cell.angle_gamma   90.00
#
_symmetry.space_group_name_H-M   'P 1'
#
loop_
_entity.id
_entity.type
_entity.pdbx_description
1 polymer ?
#
loop_
_entity_poly.entity_id
_entity_poly.type
_entity_poly.pdbx_seq_one_letter_code
_entity_poly.pdbx_strand_id
1 'polypeptide(L)' 'MCREAVVNLKLPMKQRYAEVRRLLERIEDGFKARGVKVAIGCKQLYHDREEVTCHLRRLDMKRKG' A
#
# COMPACT_ATOMS: atom_id res chain seq x y z
N MET A 1 -14.52 -5.94 10.12
CA MET A 1 -13.83 -5.14 9.10
C MET A 1 -12.39 -4.93 9.52
N CYS A 2 -11.42 -5.26 8.65
CA CYS A 2 -10.00 -5.02 8.94
C CYS A 2 -9.71 -3.51 8.94
N ARG A 3 -8.96 -3.04 9.95
CA ARG A 3 -8.51 -1.64 10.05
C ARG A 3 -7.11 -1.45 9.46
N GLU A 4 -6.33 -2.52 9.47
CA GLU A 4 -4.96 -2.55 9.00
C GLU A 4 -4.74 -3.82 8.17
N ALA A 5 -3.85 -3.73 7.19
CA ALA A 5 -3.40 -4.86 6.41
C ALA A 5 -1.90 -4.72 6.13
N VAL A 6 -1.18 -5.84 6.20
CA VAL A 6 0.22 -5.95 5.76
C VAL A 6 0.24 -6.94 4.62
N VAL A 7 0.82 -6.55 3.49
CA VAL A 7 0.89 -7.38 2.29
C VAL A 7 2.30 -7.33 1.71
N ASN A 8 2.76 -8.46 1.17
CA ASN A 8 4.03 -8.53 0.45
C ASN A 8 3.71 -8.53 -1.05
N LEU A 9 4.25 -7.54 -1.77
CA LEU A 9 4.12 -7.44 -3.22
C LEU A 9 5.39 -7.98 -3.86
N LYS A 10 5.24 -9.05 -4.64
CA LYS A 10 6.34 -9.59 -5.46
C LYS A 10 6.65 -8.61 -6.59
N LEU A 11 7.93 -8.35 -6.81
CA LEU A 11 8.40 -7.42 -7.82
C LEU A 11 8.96 -8.14 -9.04
N PRO A 12 8.78 -7.57 -10.24
CA PRO A 12 9.45 -8.08 -11.42
C PRO A 12 10.96 -7.84 -11.32
N MET A 13 11.76 -8.71 -11.95
CA MET A 13 13.22 -8.61 -11.92
C MET A 13 13.77 -7.28 -12.47
N LYS A 14 13.03 -6.62 -13.39
CA LYS A 14 13.41 -5.35 -14.02
C LYS A 14 12.45 -4.22 -13.59
N GLN A 15 12.95 -2.99 -13.55
CA GLN A 15 12.16 -1.78 -13.26
C GLN A 15 11.40 -1.79 -11.91
N ARG A 16 11.97 -2.45 -10.88
CA ARG A 16 11.38 -2.63 -9.55
C ARG A 16 10.80 -1.35 -8.95
N TYR A 17 11.55 -0.25 -8.93
CA TYR A 17 11.10 1.01 -8.34
C TYR A 17 9.88 1.60 -9.07
N ALA A 18 9.89 1.61 -10.40
CA ALA A 18 8.79 2.14 -11.20
C ALA A 18 7.51 1.30 -10.99
N GLU A 19 7.65 -0.03 -10.92
CA GLU A 19 6.52 -0.92 -10.68
C GLU A 19 5.95 -0.76 -9.26
N VAL A 20 6.81 -0.63 -8.23
CA VAL A 20 6.36 -0.32 -6.86
C VAL A 20 5.52 0.96 -6.85
N ARG A 21 5.99 2.04 -7.48
CA ARG A 21 5.24 3.31 -7.51
C ARG A 21 3.88 3.15 -8.20
N ARG A 22 3.85 2.46 -9.34
CA ARG A 22 2.62 2.20 -10.10
C ARG A 22 1.63 1.36 -9.30
N LEU A 23 2.11 0.35 -8.56
CA LEU A 23 1.27 -0.47 -7.70
C LEU A 23 0.68 0.35 -6.54
N LEU A 24 1.49 1.20 -5.91
CA LEU A 24 1.03 2.08 -4.83
C LEU A 24 -0.02 3.09 -5.31
N GLU A 25 0.20 3.73 -6.46
CA GLU A 25 -0.80 4.62 -7.09
C GLU A 25 -2.11 3.89 -7.37
N ARG A 26 -2.04 2.69 -7.95
CA ARG A 26 -3.24 1.88 -8.24
C ARG A 26 -4.03 1.50 -6.98
N ILE A 27 -3.33 1.21 -5.88
CA ILE A 27 -3.95 0.93 -4.59
C ILE A 27 -4.63 2.19 -4.06
N GLU A 28 -3.94 3.32 -4.07
CA GLU A 28 -4.46 4.62 -3.62
C GLU A 28 -5.71 5.03 -4.42
N ASP A 29 -5.66 4.95 -5.74
CA ASP A 29 -6.79 5.22 -6.63
C ASP A 29 -7.98 4.29 -6.35
N GLY A 30 -7.72 3.01 -6.10
CA GLY A 30 -8.75 2.03 -5.77
C GLY A 30 -9.49 2.32 -4.45
N PHE A 31 -8.80 2.91 -3.47
CA PHE A 31 -9.41 3.39 -2.23
C PHE A 31 -10.10 4.75 -2.40
N LYS A 32 -9.48 5.67 -3.14
CA LYS A 32 -10.05 6.99 -3.47
C LYS A 32 -11.38 6.87 -4.20
N ALA A 33 -11.48 5.98 -5.20
CA ALA A 33 -12.70 5.69 -5.93
C ALA A 33 -13.83 5.14 -5.03
N ARG A 34 -13.49 4.52 -3.91
CA ARG A 34 -14.44 4.01 -2.90
C ARG A 34 -14.71 5.00 -1.77
N GLY A 35 -14.12 6.20 -1.81
CA GLY A 35 -14.24 7.21 -0.75
C GLY A 35 -13.57 6.79 0.58
N VAL A 36 -12.68 5.80 0.55
CA VAL A 36 -11.99 5.30 1.75
C VAL A 36 -10.65 6.01 1.89
N LYS A 37 -10.43 6.68 3.01
CA LYS A 37 -9.12 7.25 3.34
C LYS A 37 -8.21 6.16 3.90
N VAL A 38 -7.01 6.04 3.34
CA VAL A 38 -5.99 5.09 3.79
C VAL A 38 -4.64 5.79 3.92
N ALA A 39 -3.84 5.37 4.89
CA ALA A 39 -2.41 5.66 4.95
C ALA A 39 -1.67 4.42 4.44
N ILE A 40 -0.71 4.61 3.53
CA ILE A 40 0.05 3.54 2.92
C ILE A 40 1.53 3.75 3.23
N GLY A 41 2.17 2.76 3.84
CA GLY A 41 3.61 2.68 4.01
C GLY A 41 4.18 1.54 3.19
N CYS A 42 5.29 1.74 2.50
CA CYS A 42 5.94 0.69 1.71
C CYS A 42 7.43 0.65 2.03
N LYS A 43 7.94 -0.53 2.38
CA LYS A 43 9.36 -0.72 2.70
C LYS A 43 9.85 -2.06 2.14
N GLN A 44 11.02 -2.02 1.52
CA GLN A 44 11.78 -3.23 1.24
C GLN A 44 12.48 -3.67 2.53
N LEU A 45 12.13 -4.84 3.06
CA LEU A 45 12.77 -5.38 4.26
C LEU A 45 14.11 -6.03 3.92
N TYR A 46 15.03 -6.04 4.88
CA TYR A 46 16.46 -6.33 4.71
C TYR A 46 16.78 -7.68 4.04
N HIS A 47 15.85 -8.64 4.09
CA HIS A 47 16.06 -10.01 3.63
C HIS A 47 15.57 -10.29 2.20
N ASP A 48 14.82 -9.38 1.57
CA ASP A 48 14.10 -9.73 0.34
C ASP A 48 14.32 -8.71 -0.79
N ARG A 49 15.13 -9.10 -1.77
CA ARG A 49 15.46 -8.24 -2.93
C ARG A 49 14.33 -8.17 -3.97
N GLU A 50 13.40 -9.13 -3.93
CA GLU A 50 12.36 -9.34 -4.95
C GLU A 50 10.94 -9.05 -4.44
N GLU A 51 10.79 -8.51 -3.24
CA GLU A 51 9.49 -8.07 -2.73
C GLU A 51 9.58 -6.78 -1.91
N VAL A 52 8.43 -6.16 -1.73
CA VAL A 52 8.24 -5.06 -0.78
C VAL A 52 7.09 -5.39 0.15
N THR A 53 7.23 -4.99 1.40
CA THR A 53 6.16 -5.06 2.39
C THR A 53 5.42 -3.73 2.40
N CYS A 54 4.12 -3.78 2.15
CA CYS A 54 3.22 -2.64 2.24
C CYS A 54 2.32 -2.77 3.47
N HIS A 55 2.27 -1.72 4.28
CA HIS A 55 1.31 -1.54 5.37
C HIS A 55 0.23 -0.56 4.94
N LEU A 56 -1.02 -0.95 5.15
CA LEU A 56 -2.21 -0.20 4.80
C LEU A 56 -2.99 0.02 6.08
N ARG A 57 -3.26 1.27 6.42
CA ARG A 57 -4.09 1.64 7.58
C ARG A 57 -5.27 2.47 7.14
N ARG A 58 -6.49 1.99 7.40
CA ARG A 58 -7.69 2.79 7.13
C ARG A 58 -7.75 3.95 8.12
N LEU A 59 -7.96 5.15 7.58
CA LEU A 59 -8.18 6.36 8.36
C LEU A 59 -9.68 6.50 8.57
N ASP A 60 -10.17 6.05 9.72
CA ASP A 60 -11.56 6.28 10.09
C ASP A 60 -11.76 7.81 10.22
N MET A 61 -12.71 8.38 9.48
CA MET A 61 -13.13 9.76 9.72
C MET A 61 -13.77 9.80 11.10
N LYS A 62 -13.11 10.39 12.10
CA LYS A 62 -13.82 10.85 13.29
C LYS A 62 -14.94 11.75 12.79
N ARG A 63 -16.20 11.36 13.02
CA ARG A 63 -17.31 12.31 13.04
C ARG A 63 -16.87 13.41 14.01
N LYS A 64 -16.53 14.59 13.51
CA LYS A 64 -16.53 15.79 14.35
C LYS A 64 -17.97 15.89 14.84
N GLY A 65 -18.18 15.55 16.10
CA GLY A 65 -19.39 15.93 16.83
C GLY A 65 -19.40 17.43 17.02
#